data_AF-A0A838MSG3-F1
#
_entry.id   AF-A0A838MSG3-F1
#
_cell.length_a   1.000
_cell.length_b   1.000
_cell.length_c   1.000
_cell.angle_alpha   90.00
_cell.angle_beta   90.00
_cell.angle_gamma   90.00
#
_symmetry.space_group_name_H-M   'P 1'
#
loop_
_entity.id
_entity.type
_entity.pdbx_description
1 polymer ?
#
loop_
_entity_poly.entity_id
_entity_poly.type
_entity_poly.pdbx_seq_one_letter_code
_entity_poly.pdbx_strand_id
1 'polypeptide(L)'
;MSFKGLQPILYGGREVWPLVEGGKGVAATNHASSGAWAAAGGIGTVSAVNADSYDAEGKIIPQVYKELTRKERHEQLIRYAIDGAVEQVHRAYDISGGKGAVNINVLWEMGGAQAVLEGVLEQTRGMVAGVTCGAGMPYKLSEIAARFDVNYLPIVSSGRAFRALWKRAYHKVSHLLAAVVYEDPGLAGGHNGLSNAEDPRKPEDPYPRVKALRDTMRAEGVADSVPIVMAGGVWFLREWDNWIDNPELGSIAFQFGTRPLLTEESPIPQAWKDHLRTLDPGDILLHRFSPTGFYSSAVRNPFLRNLEARSDRQIPYSKVAAGEHTVQLDVGVKGKNFWVTPADLARARTWFGAGFTEGLRTPDDTIIFVSPAEREVIRKDQADCMGCLSHCGFSSWKDHDDYSTGRLADPRSFCIQKTLQDVAHGGPLDENLIFAGHSAYRFKQDPLYSNNFTPTVKQLVDRILTGD
;
A
#
# COMPACT_ATOMS: atom_id res chain seq x y z
N MET A 1 -18.18 -14.77 23.86
CA MET A 1 -19.40 -14.04 23.45
C MET A 1 -18.97 -13.05 22.39
N SER A 2 -19.66 -12.99 21.25
CA SER A 2 -19.38 -12.01 20.21
C SER A 2 -19.80 -10.59 20.64
N PHE A 3 -19.12 -9.58 20.14
CA PHE A 3 -19.41 -8.17 20.38
C PHE A 3 -20.79 -7.87 19.82
N LYS A 4 -21.55 -7.08 20.58
CA LYS A 4 -22.98 -6.90 20.35
C LYS A 4 -23.24 -6.43 18.91
N GLY A 5 -24.22 -7.05 18.26
CA GLY A 5 -24.65 -6.72 16.91
C GLY A 5 -23.77 -7.29 15.79
N LEU A 6 -22.52 -7.69 16.06
CA LEU A 6 -21.68 -8.28 15.03
C LEU A 6 -22.18 -9.68 14.68
N GLN A 7 -22.74 -9.83 13.48
CA GLN A 7 -23.25 -11.10 12.96
C GLN A 7 -22.40 -11.59 11.79
N PRO A 8 -22.28 -12.92 11.60
CA PRO A 8 -21.70 -13.47 10.39
C PRO A 8 -22.47 -13.04 9.12
N ILE A 9 -21.76 -12.93 8.00
CA ILE A 9 -22.29 -12.60 6.68
C ILE A 9 -22.08 -13.77 5.71
N LEU A 10 -22.93 -13.85 4.69
CA LEU A 10 -22.70 -14.77 3.57
C LEU A 10 -21.75 -14.10 2.57
N TYR A 11 -20.56 -14.68 2.39
CA TYR A 11 -19.52 -14.17 1.50
C TYR A 11 -18.89 -15.32 0.73
N GLY A 12 -18.86 -15.26 -0.61
CA GLY A 12 -18.28 -16.35 -1.42
C GLY A 12 -18.89 -17.73 -1.15
N GLY A 13 -20.21 -17.76 -0.90
CA GLY A 13 -20.98 -18.98 -0.62
C GLY A 13 -20.80 -19.60 0.76
N ARG A 14 -20.15 -18.89 1.71
CA ARG A 14 -19.91 -19.38 3.08
C ARG A 14 -20.23 -18.31 4.12
N GLU A 15 -20.58 -18.76 5.32
CA GLU A 15 -20.81 -17.88 6.47
C GLU A 15 -19.46 -17.51 7.11
N VAL A 16 -19.16 -16.22 7.22
CA VAL A 16 -17.91 -15.70 7.78
C VAL A 16 -18.17 -14.53 8.71
N TRP A 17 -17.28 -14.32 9.68
CA TRP A 17 -17.25 -13.06 10.41
C TRP A 17 -16.94 -11.91 9.44
N PRO A 18 -17.58 -10.73 9.59
CA PRO A 18 -17.33 -9.55 8.75
C PRO A 18 -16.00 -8.86 9.14
N LEU A 19 -14.94 -9.65 9.26
CA LEU A 19 -13.59 -9.29 9.68
C LEU A 19 -12.61 -9.70 8.59
N VAL A 20 -11.95 -8.72 8.00
CA VAL A 20 -11.05 -8.90 6.85
C VAL A 20 -9.62 -8.65 7.29
N GLU A 21 -8.70 -9.56 6.99
CA GLU A 21 -7.28 -9.22 6.96
C GLU A 21 -7.00 -8.49 5.65
N GLY A 22 -6.55 -7.23 5.72
CA GLY A 22 -6.20 -6.46 4.53
C GLY A 22 -4.94 -7.02 3.85
N GLY A 23 -4.94 -7.05 2.52
CA GLY A 23 -3.77 -7.42 1.73
C GLY A 23 -2.66 -6.37 1.83
N LYS A 24 -1.42 -6.82 2.07
CA LYS A 24 -0.24 -5.96 2.23
C LYS A 24 0.80 -6.44 1.24
N GLY A 25 1.08 -5.60 0.25
CA GLY A 25 2.01 -5.92 -0.84
C GLY A 25 3.42 -6.19 -0.35
N VAL A 26 4.17 -6.91 -1.18
CA VAL A 26 5.60 -7.17 -0.98
C VAL A 26 5.84 -7.94 0.33
N ALA A 27 5.31 -9.18 0.36
CA ALA A 27 5.55 -10.18 1.41
C ALA A 27 5.01 -9.89 2.82
N ALA A 28 4.40 -8.74 3.09
CA ALA A 28 3.88 -8.40 4.42
C ALA A 28 2.53 -9.09 4.78
N THR A 29 1.81 -9.59 3.78
CA THR A 29 0.70 -10.56 3.95
C THR A 29 0.92 -11.71 3.00
N ASN A 30 0.81 -12.94 3.49
CA ASN A 30 1.00 -14.15 2.69
C ASN A 30 0.01 -15.25 3.07
N HIS A 31 0.24 -16.44 2.53
CA HIS A 31 -0.58 -17.62 2.79
C HIS A 31 -0.71 -17.99 4.27
N ALA A 32 0.34 -17.80 5.07
CA ALA A 32 0.35 -18.19 6.47
C ALA A 32 -0.62 -17.33 7.29
N SER A 33 -0.53 -16.00 7.17
CA SER A 33 -1.42 -15.10 7.91
C SER A 33 -2.85 -15.12 7.36
N SER A 34 -3.02 -15.09 6.03
CA SER A 34 -4.35 -15.07 5.40
C SER A 34 -5.07 -16.40 5.50
N GLY A 35 -4.37 -17.52 5.35
CA GLY A 35 -4.92 -18.84 5.59
C GLY A 35 -5.38 -18.99 7.04
N ALA A 36 -4.57 -18.57 8.01
CA ALA A 36 -4.93 -18.62 9.42
C ALA A 36 -6.11 -17.71 9.76
N TRP A 37 -6.21 -16.53 9.14
CA TRP A 37 -7.35 -15.62 9.32
C TRP A 37 -8.64 -16.22 8.78
N ALA A 38 -8.58 -16.83 7.60
CA ALA A 38 -9.70 -17.58 7.05
C ALA A 38 -10.05 -18.80 7.94
N ALA A 39 -9.06 -19.53 8.47
CA ALA A 39 -9.28 -20.66 9.37
C ALA A 39 -9.95 -20.26 10.70
N ALA A 40 -9.77 -19.01 11.12
CA ALA A 40 -10.46 -18.40 12.27
C ALA A 40 -11.91 -17.93 11.95
N GLY A 41 -12.39 -18.18 10.72
CA GLY A 41 -13.75 -17.85 10.28
C GLY A 41 -13.90 -16.45 9.68
N GLY A 42 -12.80 -15.73 9.45
CA GLY A 42 -12.81 -14.42 8.79
C GLY A 42 -12.55 -14.50 7.27
N ILE A 43 -12.15 -13.38 6.69
CA ILE A 43 -11.76 -13.26 5.29
C ILE A 43 -10.27 -12.88 5.23
N GLY A 44 -9.41 -13.82 4.86
CA GLY A 44 -7.97 -13.57 4.66
C GLY A 44 -7.70 -13.03 3.26
N THR A 45 -6.68 -12.18 3.08
CA THR A 45 -6.35 -11.58 1.77
C THR A 45 -4.88 -11.77 1.41
N VAL A 46 -4.58 -12.73 0.53
CA VAL A 46 -3.23 -12.94 0.01
C VAL A 46 -2.84 -11.77 -0.91
N SER A 47 -1.61 -11.25 -0.79
CA SER A 47 -1.13 -10.23 -1.72
C SER A 47 -0.48 -10.82 -2.95
N ALA A 48 -0.97 -10.45 -4.14
CA ALA A 48 -0.32 -10.78 -5.40
C ALA A 48 0.73 -9.75 -5.85
N VAL A 49 0.99 -8.73 -5.02
CA VAL A 49 1.96 -7.67 -5.32
C VAL A 49 3.36 -8.14 -4.96
N ASN A 50 4.14 -8.56 -5.97
CA ASN A 50 5.50 -9.10 -5.81
C ASN A 50 5.55 -10.22 -4.76
N ALA A 51 4.59 -11.14 -4.81
CA ALA A 51 4.48 -12.26 -3.90
C ALA A 51 5.72 -13.16 -3.92
N ASP A 52 6.12 -13.65 -2.74
CA ASP A 52 7.18 -14.65 -2.65
C ASP A 52 6.70 -16.02 -3.13
N SER A 53 7.64 -16.77 -3.69
CA SER A 53 7.52 -18.21 -3.96
C SER A 53 8.45 -18.98 -3.03
N TYR A 54 8.19 -20.27 -2.88
CA TYR A 54 8.89 -21.15 -1.96
C TYR A 54 9.39 -22.41 -2.69
N ASP A 55 10.54 -22.92 -2.25
CA ASP A 55 11.03 -24.22 -2.71
C ASP A 55 10.27 -25.38 -2.04
N ALA A 56 10.62 -26.61 -2.42
CA ALA A 56 9.97 -27.82 -1.90
C ALA A 56 10.12 -27.98 -0.39
N GLU A 57 11.17 -27.38 0.19
CA GLU A 57 11.46 -27.35 1.61
C GLU A 57 10.73 -26.20 2.34
N GLY A 58 9.99 -25.36 1.61
CA GLY A 58 9.23 -24.24 2.15
C GLY A 58 10.08 -23.00 2.43
N LYS A 59 11.28 -22.90 1.88
CA LYS A 59 12.14 -21.71 1.98
C LYS A 59 11.85 -20.75 0.84
N ILE A 60 11.87 -19.45 1.14
CA ILE A 60 11.65 -18.39 0.15
C ILE A 60 12.72 -18.47 -0.95
N ILE A 61 12.26 -18.43 -2.20
CA ILE A 61 13.09 -18.33 -3.39
C ILE A 61 13.37 -16.83 -3.64
N PRO A 62 14.64 -16.38 -3.58
CA PRO A 62 14.96 -14.99 -3.85
C PRO A 62 14.62 -14.60 -5.30
N GLN A 63 13.96 -13.46 -5.46
CA GLN A 63 13.67 -12.89 -6.78
C GLN A 63 14.95 -12.24 -7.36
N VAL A 64 15.64 -12.94 -8.26
CA VAL A 64 16.89 -12.47 -8.87
C VAL A 64 16.69 -12.13 -10.34
N TYR A 65 16.89 -10.86 -10.66
CA TYR A 65 16.65 -10.31 -12.00
C TYR A 65 17.93 -10.29 -12.83
N LYS A 66 18.10 -11.27 -13.72
CA LYS A 66 19.35 -11.48 -14.48
C LYS A 66 19.38 -10.76 -15.83
N GLU A 67 18.23 -10.28 -16.29
CA GLU A 67 18.11 -9.72 -17.63
C GLU A 67 18.73 -8.33 -17.74
N LEU A 68 19.26 -8.04 -18.92
CA LEU A 68 20.01 -6.81 -19.19
C LEU A 68 19.08 -5.62 -19.36
N THR A 69 17.92 -5.80 -19.99
CA THR A 69 16.98 -4.70 -20.23
C THR A 69 15.94 -4.60 -19.12
N ARG A 70 15.46 -3.36 -18.87
CA ARG A 70 14.39 -3.11 -17.89
C ARG A 70 13.09 -3.84 -18.26
N LYS A 71 12.79 -3.99 -19.55
CA LYS A 71 11.60 -4.70 -20.04
C LYS A 71 11.65 -6.18 -19.68
N GLU A 72 12.76 -6.86 -19.96
CA GLU A 72 12.90 -8.28 -19.65
C GLU A 72 12.89 -8.52 -18.12
N ARG A 73 13.48 -7.61 -17.33
CA ARG A 73 13.36 -7.65 -15.85
C ARG A 73 11.92 -7.45 -15.38
N HIS A 74 11.15 -6.58 -16.03
CA HIS A 74 9.73 -6.39 -15.76
C HIS A 74 8.90 -7.65 -16.06
N GLU A 75 9.19 -8.33 -17.17
CA GLU A 75 8.56 -9.62 -17.48
C GLU A 75 8.93 -10.71 -16.46
N GLN A 76 10.18 -10.73 -15.98
CA GLN A 76 10.58 -11.60 -14.85
C GLN A 76 9.79 -11.27 -13.57
N LEU A 77 9.59 -9.99 -13.26
CA LEU A 77 8.84 -9.53 -12.09
C LEU A 77 7.39 -10.03 -12.14
N ILE A 78 6.74 -9.93 -13.31
CA ILE A 78 5.38 -10.42 -13.50
C ILE A 78 5.31 -11.94 -13.27
N ARG A 79 6.26 -12.70 -13.82
CA ARG A 79 6.31 -14.16 -13.62
C ARG A 79 6.47 -14.52 -12.15
N TYR A 80 7.43 -13.89 -11.45
CA TYR A 80 7.61 -14.10 -10.02
C TYR A 80 6.34 -13.79 -9.21
N ALA A 81 5.66 -12.68 -9.54
CA ALA A 81 4.43 -12.30 -8.86
C ALA A 81 3.30 -13.33 -9.09
N ILE A 82 3.15 -13.85 -10.32
CA ILE A 82 2.16 -14.89 -10.64
C ILE A 82 2.49 -16.18 -9.88
N ASP A 83 3.71 -16.70 -10.03
CA ASP A 83 4.13 -17.97 -9.43
C ASP A 83 3.97 -17.94 -7.91
N GLY A 84 4.47 -16.88 -7.27
CA GLY A 84 4.34 -16.69 -5.83
C GLY A 84 2.89 -16.53 -5.37
N ALA A 85 2.08 -15.75 -6.07
CA ALA A 85 0.68 -15.54 -5.69
C ALA A 85 -0.16 -16.81 -5.85
N VAL A 86 0.05 -17.58 -6.92
CA VAL A 86 -0.62 -18.87 -7.15
C VAL A 86 -0.30 -19.83 -6.01
N GLU A 87 0.98 -20.01 -5.70
CA GLU A 87 1.41 -20.87 -4.60
C GLU A 87 0.79 -20.43 -3.26
N GLN A 88 0.80 -19.13 -2.99
CA GLN A 88 0.25 -18.61 -1.76
C GLN A 88 -1.27 -18.77 -1.65
N VAL A 89 -2.01 -18.62 -2.76
CA VAL A 89 -3.46 -18.88 -2.76
C VAL A 89 -3.75 -20.35 -2.47
N HIS A 90 -3.02 -21.29 -3.08
CA HIS A 90 -3.18 -22.71 -2.79
C HIS A 90 -2.98 -23.01 -1.31
N ARG A 91 -1.85 -22.58 -0.75
CA ARG A 91 -1.53 -22.81 0.67
C ARG A 91 -2.54 -22.13 1.60
N ALA A 92 -2.96 -20.90 1.30
CA ALA A 92 -3.95 -20.18 2.11
C ALA A 92 -5.31 -20.90 2.09
N TYR A 93 -5.73 -21.38 0.91
CA TYR A 93 -6.97 -22.13 0.74
C TYR A 93 -6.93 -23.43 1.55
N ASP A 94 -5.83 -24.18 1.50
CA ASP A 94 -5.64 -25.41 2.27
C ASP A 94 -5.66 -25.13 3.78
N ILE A 95 -4.91 -24.13 4.25
CA ILE A 95 -4.89 -23.72 5.68
C ILE A 95 -6.29 -23.30 6.14
N SER A 96 -7.06 -22.61 5.30
CA SER A 96 -8.41 -22.14 5.65
C SER A 96 -9.36 -23.29 6.03
N GLY A 97 -9.13 -24.49 5.47
CA GLY A 97 -9.98 -25.67 5.68
C GLY A 97 -11.47 -25.42 5.37
N GLY A 98 -11.78 -24.45 4.50
CA GLY A 98 -13.15 -24.07 4.15
C GLY A 98 -13.92 -23.29 5.23
N LYS A 99 -13.30 -22.94 6.36
CA LYS A 99 -13.97 -22.25 7.50
C LYS A 99 -14.23 -20.77 7.27
N GLY A 100 -13.39 -20.13 6.45
CA GLY A 100 -13.50 -18.73 6.08
C GLY A 100 -13.17 -18.56 4.60
N ALA A 101 -13.03 -17.32 4.13
CA ALA A 101 -12.80 -17.02 2.72
C ALA A 101 -11.38 -16.53 2.46
N VAL A 102 -10.87 -16.81 1.25
CA VAL A 102 -9.58 -16.32 0.77
C VAL A 102 -9.82 -15.33 -0.37
N ASN A 103 -9.41 -14.09 -0.16
CA ASN A 103 -9.32 -13.07 -1.18
C ASN A 103 -7.89 -12.96 -1.70
N ILE A 104 -7.74 -12.27 -2.83
CA ILE A 104 -6.45 -11.74 -3.26
C ILE A 104 -6.51 -10.21 -3.36
N ASN A 105 -5.37 -9.56 -3.18
CA ASN A 105 -5.21 -8.14 -3.52
C ASN A 105 -4.17 -7.93 -4.61
N VAL A 106 -4.48 -6.99 -5.50
CA VAL A 106 -3.52 -6.35 -6.41
C VAL A 106 -3.55 -4.83 -6.18
N LEU A 107 -2.51 -4.14 -6.63
CA LEU A 107 -2.48 -2.67 -6.67
C LEU A 107 -2.49 -2.25 -8.13
N TRP A 108 -3.40 -1.39 -8.55
CA TRP A 108 -3.57 -1.10 -9.98
C TRP A 108 -2.35 -0.41 -10.61
N GLU A 109 -1.61 0.34 -9.80
CA GLU A 109 -0.38 1.02 -10.22
C GLU A 109 0.88 0.14 -10.10
N MET A 110 0.72 -1.14 -9.76
CA MET A 110 1.79 -2.12 -9.97
C MET A 110 1.96 -2.39 -11.47
N GLY A 111 3.20 -2.50 -11.93
CA GLY A 111 3.48 -2.83 -13.31
C GLY A 111 2.92 -4.22 -13.63
N GLY A 112 2.19 -4.35 -14.74
CA GLY A 112 1.64 -5.64 -15.15
C GLY A 112 0.46 -6.14 -14.30
N ALA A 113 -0.21 -5.26 -13.54
CA ALA A 113 -1.33 -5.62 -12.65
C ALA A 113 -2.37 -6.58 -13.29
N GLN A 114 -2.75 -6.31 -14.55
CA GLN A 114 -3.71 -7.14 -15.29
C GLN A 114 -3.14 -8.53 -15.58
N ALA A 115 -1.90 -8.62 -16.06
CA ALA A 115 -1.26 -9.90 -16.38
C ALA A 115 -1.09 -10.76 -15.12
N VAL A 116 -0.69 -10.15 -14.01
CA VAL A 116 -0.58 -10.85 -12.72
C VAL A 116 -1.95 -11.35 -12.27
N LEU A 117 -2.97 -10.48 -12.25
CA LEU A 117 -4.30 -10.87 -11.79
C LEU A 117 -4.91 -11.99 -12.64
N GLU A 118 -4.85 -11.87 -13.97
CA GLU A 118 -5.37 -12.89 -14.87
C GLU A 118 -4.60 -14.22 -14.73
N GLY A 119 -3.27 -14.16 -14.65
CA GLY A 119 -2.42 -15.35 -14.49
C GLY A 119 -2.66 -16.10 -13.17
N VAL A 120 -2.93 -15.37 -12.08
CA VAL A 120 -3.30 -15.98 -10.79
C VAL A 120 -4.68 -16.62 -10.88
N LEU A 121 -5.70 -15.86 -11.32
CA LEU A 121 -7.08 -16.34 -11.36
C LEU A 121 -7.26 -17.54 -12.31
N GLU A 122 -6.49 -17.62 -13.39
CA GLU A 122 -6.50 -18.77 -14.30
C GLU A 122 -6.08 -20.07 -13.60
N GLN A 123 -5.12 -20.00 -12.69
CA GLN A 123 -4.52 -21.15 -12.02
C GLN A 123 -5.18 -21.47 -10.67
N THR A 124 -5.96 -20.56 -10.10
CA THR A 124 -6.57 -20.70 -8.76
C THR A 124 -8.10 -20.69 -8.79
N ARG A 125 -8.71 -21.16 -9.89
CA ARG A 125 -10.18 -21.18 -10.04
C ARG A 125 -10.86 -21.92 -8.89
N GLY A 126 -11.90 -21.32 -8.33
CA GLY A 126 -12.65 -21.88 -7.19
C GLY A 126 -12.01 -21.70 -5.81
N MET A 127 -10.80 -21.13 -5.74
CA MET A 127 -10.10 -20.89 -4.47
C MET A 127 -10.22 -19.45 -3.98
N VAL A 128 -10.24 -18.49 -4.92
CA VAL A 128 -10.36 -17.06 -4.62
C VAL A 128 -11.83 -16.66 -4.55
N ALA A 129 -12.26 -16.20 -3.38
CA ALA A 129 -13.63 -15.73 -3.14
C ALA A 129 -13.87 -14.30 -3.63
N GLY A 130 -12.83 -13.46 -3.67
CA GLY A 130 -12.92 -12.09 -4.13
C GLY A 130 -11.57 -11.43 -4.40
N VAL A 131 -11.60 -10.39 -5.23
CA VAL A 131 -10.44 -9.58 -5.61
C VAL A 131 -10.61 -8.16 -5.09
N THR A 132 -9.65 -7.72 -4.28
CA THR A 132 -9.52 -6.31 -3.88
C THR A 132 -8.49 -5.62 -4.78
N CYS A 133 -8.75 -4.37 -5.16
CA CYS A 133 -7.80 -3.60 -5.95
C CYS A 133 -7.69 -2.18 -5.41
N GLY A 134 -6.49 -1.84 -4.92
CA GLY A 134 -6.13 -0.51 -4.40
C GLY A 134 -5.22 0.28 -5.35
N ALA A 135 -4.80 1.46 -4.91
CA ALA A 135 -3.85 2.37 -5.59
C ALA A 135 -4.12 2.50 -7.10
N GLY A 136 -5.07 3.37 -7.49
CA GLY A 136 -5.41 3.67 -8.88
C GLY A 136 -6.92 3.62 -9.16
N MET A 137 -7.32 3.72 -10.42
CA MET A 137 -8.73 3.63 -10.87
C MET A 137 -8.93 2.40 -11.78
N PRO A 138 -9.18 1.21 -11.20
CA PRO A 138 -9.15 -0.08 -11.91
C PRO A 138 -10.41 -0.37 -12.71
N TYR A 139 -10.67 0.40 -13.78
CA TYR A 139 -11.88 0.22 -14.61
C TYR A 139 -11.96 -1.16 -15.27
N LYS A 140 -10.83 -1.77 -15.64
CA LYS A 140 -10.80 -3.10 -16.26
C LYS A 140 -11.02 -4.26 -15.27
N LEU A 141 -11.00 -4.00 -13.95
CA LEU A 141 -11.22 -5.05 -12.96
C LEU A 141 -12.59 -5.72 -13.15
N SER A 142 -13.63 -4.98 -13.52
CA SER A 142 -14.95 -5.56 -13.79
C SER A 142 -14.95 -6.54 -14.97
N GLU A 143 -14.15 -6.26 -16.01
CA GLU A 143 -14.04 -7.15 -17.18
C GLU A 143 -13.29 -8.45 -16.82
N ILE A 144 -12.26 -8.34 -15.98
CA ILE A 144 -11.53 -9.50 -15.45
C ILE A 144 -12.46 -10.31 -14.52
N ALA A 145 -13.11 -9.65 -13.57
CA ALA A 145 -14.07 -10.27 -12.65
C ALA A 145 -15.15 -11.05 -13.40
N ALA A 146 -15.74 -10.46 -14.45
CA ALA A 146 -16.73 -11.11 -15.30
C ALA A 146 -16.18 -12.37 -15.99
N ARG A 147 -14.94 -12.29 -16.52
CA ARG A 147 -14.32 -13.37 -17.29
C ARG A 147 -13.98 -14.59 -16.44
N PHE A 148 -13.59 -14.35 -15.19
CA PHE A 148 -13.21 -15.39 -14.23
C PHE A 148 -14.32 -15.76 -13.25
N ASP A 149 -15.49 -15.11 -13.34
CA ASP A 149 -16.63 -15.29 -12.42
C ASP A 149 -16.21 -15.19 -10.94
N VAL A 150 -15.46 -14.13 -10.64
CA VAL A 150 -14.94 -13.87 -9.28
C VAL A 150 -15.51 -12.56 -8.77
N ASN A 151 -15.85 -12.53 -7.47
CA ASN A 151 -16.33 -11.31 -6.87
C ASN A 151 -15.22 -10.24 -6.84
N TYR A 152 -15.62 -8.97 -6.87
CA TYR A 152 -14.69 -7.86 -6.74
C TYR A 152 -15.12 -6.89 -5.63
N LEU A 153 -14.11 -6.22 -5.08
CA LEU A 153 -14.21 -5.33 -3.94
C LEU A 153 -13.38 -4.07 -4.24
N PRO A 154 -13.96 -3.01 -4.86
CA PRO A 154 -13.22 -1.78 -5.08
C PRO A 154 -12.76 -1.18 -3.77
N ILE A 155 -11.51 -0.72 -3.74
CA ILE A 155 -11.04 0.16 -2.68
C ILE A 155 -11.27 1.62 -3.12
N VAL A 156 -11.96 2.38 -2.28
CA VAL A 156 -12.29 3.80 -2.53
C VAL A 156 -12.08 4.62 -1.27
N SER A 157 -11.72 5.89 -1.45
CA SER A 157 -11.64 6.87 -0.35
C SER A 157 -12.89 7.76 -0.23
N SER A 158 -13.85 7.64 -1.15
CA SER A 158 -15.06 8.48 -1.16
C SER A 158 -16.18 7.93 -2.04
N GLY A 159 -17.42 8.38 -1.78
CA GLY A 159 -18.56 8.15 -2.68
C GLY A 159 -18.32 8.65 -4.11
N ARG A 160 -17.56 9.74 -4.29
CA ARG A 160 -17.18 10.24 -5.62
C ARG A 160 -16.32 9.24 -6.39
N ALA A 161 -15.30 8.67 -5.74
CA ALA A 161 -14.45 7.64 -6.34
C ALA A 161 -15.26 6.39 -6.69
N PHE A 162 -16.14 5.94 -5.78
CA PHE A 162 -17.06 4.84 -6.04
C PHE A 162 -17.95 5.10 -7.27
N ARG A 163 -18.64 6.25 -7.31
CA ARG A 163 -19.52 6.61 -8.44
C ARG A 163 -18.77 6.63 -9.76
N ALA A 164 -17.52 7.08 -9.78
CA ALA A 164 -16.70 7.09 -10.99
C ALA A 164 -16.39 5.66 -11.50
N LEU A 165 -15.98 4.75 -10.62
CA LEU A 165 -15.78 3.33 -10.97
C LEU A 165 -17.09 2.66 -11.40
N TRP A 166 -18.17 2.92 -10.64
CA TRP A 166 -19.49 2.33 -10.86
C TRP A 166 -20.06 2.68 -12.22
N LYS A 167 -20.21 3.98 -12.51
CA LYS A 167 -20.82 4.45 -13.76
C LYS A 167 -20.00 4.08 -14.99
N ARG A 168 -18.67 4.04 -14.87
CA ARG A 168 -17.82 3.73 -16.01
C ARG A 168 -17.76 2.24 -16.32
N ALA A 169 -17.74 1.38 -15.32
CA ALA A 169 -17.41 -0.03 -15.52
C ALA A 169 -18.23 -1.01 -14.66
N TYR A 170 -18.36 -0.76 -13.36
CA TYR A 170 -18.76 -1.83 -12.43
C TYR A 170 -20.25 -2.17 -12.45
N HIS A 171 -21.13 -1.20 -12.78
CA HIS A 171 -22.57 -1.45 -12.90
C HIS A 171 -22.92 -2.57 -13.91
N LYS A 172 -22.03 -2.85 -14.87
CA LYS A 172 -22.21 -3.90 -15.89
C LYS A 172 -22.15 -5.32 -15.31
N VAL A 173 -21.53 -5.47 -14.14
CA VAL A 173 -21.39 -6.72 -13.39
C VAL A 173 -21.69 -6.50 -11.91
N SER A 174 -22.78 -5.77 -11.65
CA SER A 174 -23.22 -5.43 -10.29
C SER A 174 -23.43 -6.67 -9.39
N HIS A 175 -23.78 -7.81 -9.97
CA HIS A 175 -23.98 -9.09 -9.26
C HIS A 175 -22.68 -9.68 -8.69
N LEU A 176 -21.51 -9.27 -9.18
CA LEU A 176 -20.19 -9.70 -8.67
C LEU A 176 -19.61 -8.72 -7.63
N LEU A 177 -20.30 -7.63 -7.30
CA LEU A 177 -19.87 -6.72 -6.24
C LEU A 177 -20.12 -7.37 -4.88
N ALA A 178 -19.06 -7.87 -4.23
CA ALA A 178 -19.21 -8.48 -2.91
C ALA A 178 -19.16 -7.47 -1.76
N ALA A 179 -18.41 -6.39 -1.92
CA ALA A 179 -18.34 -5.30 -0.94
C ALA A 179 -17.72 -4.05 -1.58
N VAL A 180 -17.80 -2.92 -0.90
CA VAL A 180 -16.97 -1.74 -1.22
C VAL A 180 -16.05 -1.48 -0.04
N VAL A 181 -14.73 -1.49 -0.26
CA VAL A 181 -13.77 -1.16 0.80
C VAL A 181 -13.63 0.36 0.86
N TYR A 182 -14.10 0.96 1.94
CA TYR A 182 -13.75 2.34 2.26
C TYR A 182 -12.39 2.33 2.96
N GLU A 183 -11.37 2.86 2.29
CA GLU A 183 -10.05 3.04 2.87
C GLU A 183 -9.88 4.48 3.32
N ASP A 184 -9.74 4.67 4.63
CA ASP A 184 -9.59 5.97 5.24
C ASP A 184 -8.27 6.62 4.78
N PRO A 185 -8.32 7.76 4.08
CA PRO A 185 -7.13 8.32 3.46
C PRO A 185 -6.18 9.00 4.46
N GLY A 186 -6.61 9.22 5.71
CA GLY A 186 -5.80 9.81 6.77
C GLY A 186 -5.27 8.81 7.79
N LEU A 187 -5.92 7.65 7.95
CA LEU A 187 -5.62 6.69 9.02
C LEU A 187 -5.08 5.35 8.53
N ALA A 188 -5.34 4.97 7.27
CA ALA A 188 -4.88 3.70 6.73
C ALA A 188 -3.34 3.65 6.61
N GLY A 189 -2.81 2.42 6.59
CA GLY A 189 -1.40 2.13 6.37
C GLY A 189 -1.13 1.90 4.88
N GLY A 190 0.11 2.12 4.41
CA GLY A 190 0.42 1.93 2.99
C GLY A 190 -0.06 3.11 2.14
N HIS A 191 -0.37 2.88 0.86
CA HIS A 191 -0.83 3.94 -0.05
C HIS A 191 -2.23 4.43 0.30
N ASN A 192 -2.45 5.75 0.28
CA ASN A 192 -3.71 6.37 0.68
C ASN A 192 -4.35 7.18 -0.45
N GLY A 193 -5.68 7.10 -0.56
CA GLY A 193 -6.50 7.78 -1.56
C GLY A 193 -6.84 9.24 -1.26
N LEU A 194 -5.91 10.04 -0.72
CA LEU A 194 -6.12 11.48 -0.52
C LEU A 194 -6.27 12.22 -1.85
N SER A 195 -7.30 13.06 -1.97
CA SER A 195 -7.44 13.97 -3.10
C SER A 195 -6.63 15.25 -2.90
N ASN A 196 -6.33 15.95 -3.99
CA ASN A 196 -5.57 17.21 -3.96
C ASN A 196 -6.27 18.35 -3.17
N ALA A 197 -7.55 18.20 -2.84
CA ALA A 197 -8.32 19.17 -2.07
C ALA A 197 -8.28 18.91 -0.56
N GLU A 198 -7.83 17.73 -0.14
CA GLU A 198 -7.74 17.34 1.27
C GLU A 198 -6.39 17.75 1.87
N ASP A 199 -6.40 18.17 3.14
CA ASP A 199 -5.18 18.49 3.88
C ASP A 199 -4.65 17.22 4.57
N PRO A 200 -3.48 16.67 4.17
CA PRO A 200 -2.92 15.46 4.78
C PRO A 200 -2.61 15.61 6.28
N ARG A 201 -2.59 16.83 6.81
CA ARG A 201 -2.31 17.09 8.23
C ARG A 201 -3.56 17.09 9.10
N LYS A 202 -4.74 16.96 8.50
CA LYS A 202 -6.04 17.04 9.18
C LYS A 202 -6.91 15.84 8.79
N PRO A 203 -6.65 14.65 9.37
CA PRO A 203 -7.53 13.51 9.16
C PRO A 203 -8.94 13.86 9.63
N GLU A 204 -9.93 13.45 8.84
CA GLU A 204 -11.35 13.68 9.11
C GLU A 204 -11.97 12.46 9.82
N ASP A 205 -13.12 12.66 10.47
CA ASP A 205 -13.94 11.55 10.96
C ASP A 205 -14.42 10.70 9.75
N PRO A 206 -14.22 9.36 9.76
CA PRO A 206 -14.69 8.51 8.69
C PRO A 206 -16.22 8.39 8.61
N TYR A 207 -16.98 8.61 9.70
CA TYR A 207 -18.43 8.35 9.72
C TYR A 207 -19.20 9.14 8.65
N PRO A 208 -19.07 10.48 8.52
CA PRO A 208 -19.77 11.24 7.50
C PRO A 208 -19.39 10.81 6.08
N ARG A 209 -18.14 10.40 5.86
CA ARG A 209 -17.63 9.96 4.56
C ARG A 209 -18.20 8.61 4.15
N VAL A 210 -18.27 7.66 5.09
CA VAL A 210 -18.86 6.34 4.86
C VAL A 210 -20.37 6.44 4.68
N LYS A 211 -21.05 7.30 5.45
CA LYS A 211 -22.46 7.61 5.21
C LYS A 211 -22.68 8.17 3.79
N ALA A 212 -21.87 9.14 3.35
CA ALA A 212 -21.96 9.69 2.01
C ALA A 212 -21.66 8.65 0.90
N LEU A 213 -20.74 7.70 1.17
CA LEU A 213 -20.50 6.56 0.30
C LEU A 213 -21.74 5.65 0.21
N ARG A 214 -22.36 5.30 1.35
CA ARG A 214 -23.60 4.51 1.38
C ARG A 214 -24.73 5.20 0.63
N ASP A 215 -24.94 6.49 0.86
CA ASP A 215 -25.96 7.29 0.16
C ASP A 215 -25.71 7.28 -1.36
N THR A 216 -24.44 7.34 -1.77
CA THR A 216 -24.06 7.20 -3.18
C THR A 216 -24.38 5.79 -3.71
N MET A 217 -24.01 4.74 -2.98
CA MET A 217 -24.31 3.34 -3.35
C MET A 217 -25.81 3.12 -3.55
N ARG A 218 -26.64 3.61 -2.62
CA ARG A 218 -28.12 3.56 -2.72
C ARG A 218 -28.63 4.27 -3.96
N ALA A 219 -28.13 5.47 -4.23
CA ALA A 219 -28.53 6.26 -5.40
C ALA A 219 -28.19 5.56 -6.73
N GLU A 220 -27.18 4.68 -6.73
CA GLU A 220 -26.80 3.87 -7.89
C GLU A 220 -27.45 2.47 -7.89
N GLY A 221 -28.37 2.19 -6.97
CA GLY A 221 -29.14 0.94 -6.89
C GLY A 221 -28.42 -0.21 -6.20
N VAL A 222 -27.34 0.05 -5.46
CA VAL A 222 -26.63 -0.97 -4.68
C VAL A 222 -27.33 -1.16 -3.33
N ALA A 223 -27.68 -2.41 -3.02
CA ALA A 223 -28.43 -2.76 -1.81
C ALA A 223 -27.61 -2.53 -0.52
N ASP A 224 -28.32 -2.24 0.57
CA ASP A 224 -27.73 -2.08 1.90
C ASP A 224 -27.09 -3.36 2.44
N SER A 225 -27.50 -4.52 1.90
CA SER A 225 -26.89 -5.82 2.21
C SER A 225 -25.47 -5.98 1.66
N VAL A 226 -25.09 -5.21 0.63
CA VAL A 226 -23.69 -5.17 0.16
C VAL A 226 -22.88 -4.38 1.19
N PRO A 227 -21.93 -5.02 1.90
CA PRO A 227 -21.21 -4.36 2.98
C PRO A 227 -20.30 -3.25 2.47
N ILE A 228 -20.18 -2.19 3.26
CA ILE A 228 -18.99 -1.32 3.20
C ILE A 228 -17.98 -1.89 4.19
N VAL A 229 -16.76 -2.17 3.72
CA VAL A 229 -15.66 -2.59 4.58
C VAL A 229 -14.91 -1.34 5.05
N MET A 230 -15.00 -1.02 6.34
CA MET A 230 -14.23 0.07 6.95
C MET A 230 -12.77 -0.36 7.12
N ALA A 231 -11.86 0.30 6.41
CA ALA A 231 -10.42 0.06 6.47
C ALA A 231 -9.68 1.35 6.89
N GLY A 232 -8.69 1.21 7.76
CA GLY A 232 -7.93 2.35 8.32
C GLY A 232 -8.49 2.81 9.67
N GLY A 233 -7.60 3.03 10.64
CA GLY A 233 -7.98 3.43 12.00
C GLY A 233 -8.62 2.35 12.89
N VAL A 234 -9.23 1.31 12.31
CA VAL A 234 -9.90 0.23 13.05
C VAL A 234 -8.92 -0.53 13.93
N TRP A 235 -9.18 -0.52 15.25
CA TRP A 235 -8.39 -1.25 16.24
C TRP A 235 -9.28 -2.08 17.15
N PHE A 236 -10.19 -1.44 17.89
CA PHE A 236 -11.15 -2.10 18.77
C PHE A 236 -12.56 -1.93 18.23
N LEU A 237 -13.35 -3.02 18.08
CA LEU A 237 -14.72 -2.90 17.57
C LEU A 237 -15.65 -2.10 18.49
N ARG A 238 -15.37 -2.04 19.80
CA ARG A 238 -16.13 -1.20 20.74
C ARG A 238 -16.09 0.29 20.41
N GLU A 239 -15.11 0.75 19.64
CA GLU A 239 -15.02 2.13 19.15
C GLU A 239 -15.96 2.39 17.97
N TRP A 240 -16.57 1.33 17.41
CA TRP A 240 -17.43 1.35 16.24
C TRP A 240 -18.84 0.83 16.56
N ASP A 241 -19.24 0.81 17.83
CA ASP A 241 -20.54 0.29 18.29
C ASP A 241 -21.72 0.95 17.55
N ASN A 242 -21.64 2.26 17.31
CA ASN A 242 -22.65 3.01 16.57
C ASN A 242 -22.60 2.81 15.04
N TRP A 243 -21.70 1.97 14.51
CA TRP A 243 -21.63 1.63 13.09
C TRP A 243 -22.30 0.30 12.77
N ILE A 244 -22.34 -0.60 13.75
CA ILE A 244 -22.92 -1.94 13.64
C ILE A 244 -24.45 -1.80 13.80
N ASP A 245 -25.21 -2.54 12.97
CA ASP A 245 -26.68 -2.45 12.91
C ASP A 245 -27.21 -1.03 12.67
N ASN A 246 -26.41 -0.17 12.04
CA ASN A 246 -26.78 1.23 11.78
C ASN A 246 -27.50 1.37 10.43
N PRO A 247 -28.78 1.79 10.39
CA PRO A 247 -29.54 1.92 9.14
C PRO A 247 -29.02 3.03 8.23
N GLU A 248 -28.27 4.02 8.72
CA GLU A 248 -27.63 5.02 7.86
C GLU A 248 -26.51 4.42 7.02
N LEU A 249 -25.79 3.45 7.58
CA LEU A 249 -24.62 2.82 6.98
C LEU A 249 -24.91 1.49 6.27
N GLY A 250 -26.01 0.82 6.62
CA GLY A 250 -26.34 -0.51 6.11
C GLY A 250 -25.38 -1.58 6.66
N SER A 251 -25.13 -2.64 5.88
CA SER A 251 -24.17 -3.68 6.25
C SER A 251 -22.74 -3.11 6.30
N ILE A 252 -22.01 -3.41 7.38
CA ILE A 252 -20.63 -2.97 7.62
C ILE A 252 -19.76 -4.18 7.96
N ALA A 253 -18.55 -4.19 7.40
CA ALA A 253 -17.46 -5.09 7.77
C ALA A 253 -16.21 -4.27 8.16
N PHE A 254 -15.24 -4.91 8.78
CA PHE A 254 -14.04 -4.24 9.28
C PHE A 254 -12.78 -4.89 8.74
N GLN A 255 -11.88 -4.09 8.17
CA GLN A 255 -10.60 -4.55 7.66
C GLN A 255 -9.45 -4.10 8.55
N PHE A 256 -8.60 -5.06 8.92
CA PHE A 256 -7.42 -4.86 9.73
C PHE A 256 -6.15 -5.01 8.88
N GLY A 257 -5.41 -3.91 8.73
CA GLY A 257 -4.10 -3.91 8.09
C GLY A 257 -2.97 -4.00 9.11
N THR A 258 -2.90 -3.05 10.03
CA THR A 258 -1.75 -2.96 10.95
C THR A 258 -1.78 -4.01 12.04
N ARG A 259 -2.91 -4.21 12.73
CA ARG A 259 -3.02 -5.10 13.89
C ARG A 259 -2.56 -6.55 13.64
N PRO A 260 -2.86 -7.18 12.48
CA PRO A 260 -2.41 -8.53 12.15
C PRO A 260 -0.92 -8.64 11.79
N LEU A 261 -0.18 -7.53 11.64
CA LEU A 261 1.28 -7.58 11.49
C LEU A 261 1.96 -8.18 12.73
N LEU A 262 1.31 -8.11 13.89
CA LEU A 262 1.86 -8.61 15.15
C LEU A 262 1.15 -9.90 15.60
N THR A 263 1.18 -10.91 14.74
CA THR A 263 0.76 -12.28 15.06
C THR A 263 1.89 -13.29 14.83
N GLU A 264 1.75 -14.50 15.35
CA GLU A 264 2.72 -15.58 15.12
C GLU A 264 2.86 -15.90 13.62
N GLU A 265 1.73 -15.97 12.92
CA GLU A 265 1.63 -16.32 11.50
C GLU A 265 2.02 -15.17 10.56
N SER A 266 2.17 -13.94 11.07
CA SER A 266 2.60 -12.81 10.25
C SER A 266 4.01 -13.04 9.70
N PRO A 267 4.23 -12.86 8.38
CA PRO A 267 5.51 -13.16 7.74
C PRO A 267 6.60 -12.12 8.00
N ILE A 268 6.26 -10.98 8.61
CA ILE A 268 7.26 -9.93 8.84
C ILE A 268 8.37 -10.42 9.80
N PRO A 269 9.62 -9.96 9.63
CA PRO A 269 10.72 -10.36 10.50
C PRO A 269 10.51 -9.95 11.96
N GLN A 270 11.11 -10.70 12.88
CA GLN A 270 10.98 -10.44 14.32
C GLN A 270 11.40 -9.02 14.72
N ALA A 271 12.49 -8.50 14.14
CA ALA A 271 12.92 -7.12 14.40
C ALA A 271 11.82 -6.09 14.08
N TRP A 272 11.08 -6.29 12.99
CA TRP A 272 9.95 -5.44 12.63
C TRP A 272 8.82 -5.59 13.66
N LYS A 273 8.46 -6.82 14.07
CA LYS A 273 7.48 -7.08 15.14
C LYS A 273 7.86 -6.34 16.43
N ASP A 274 9.12 -6.44 16.85
CA ASP A 274 9.62 -5.78 18.06
C ASP A 274 9.55 -4.26 17.94
N HIS A 275 9.93 -3.70 16.79
CA HIS A 275 9.87 -2.26 16.57
C HIS A 275 8.44 -1.71 16.63
N LEU A 276 7.44 -2.43 16.11
CA LEU A 276 6.03 -2.02 16.20
C LEU A 276 5.55 -1.80 17.65
N ARG A 277 6.14 -2.52 18.62
CA ARG A 277 5.82 -2.38 20.06
C ARG A 277 6.41 -1.13 20.70
N THR A 278 7.35 -0.46 20.03
CA THR A 278 8.07 0.70 20.55
C THR A 278 7.43 2.03 20.16
N LEU A 279 6.57 2.01 19.14
CA LEU A 279 6.00 3.21 18.51
C LEU A 279 5.13 4.03 19.46
N ASP A 280 5.31 5.35 19.39
CA ASP A 280 4.53 6.34 20.10
C ASP A 280 3.54 7.08 19.17
N PRO A 281 2.49 7.72 19.72
CA PRO A 281 1.62 8.58 18.92
C PRO A 281 2.43 9.63 18.15
N GLY A 282 2.26 9.67 16.83
CA GLY A 282 3.01 10.58 15.94
C GLY A 282 4.21 9.96 15.22
N ASP A 283 4.57 8.71 15.52
CA ASP A 283 5.66 8.01 14.82
C ASP A 283 5.27 7.49 13.43
N ILE A 284 4.00 7.57 13.04
CA ILE A 284 3.54 7.26 11.68
C ILE A 284 3.41 8.57 10.89
N LEU A 285 4.15 8.66 9.78
CA LEU A 285 4.15 9.80 8.88
C LEU A 285 3.32 9.49 7.64
N LEU A 286 2.35 10.37 7.35
CA LEU A 286 1.68 10.43 6.06
C LEU A 286 2.51 11.29 5.09
N HIS A 287 3.23 10.66 4.17
CA HIS A 287 4.20 11.30 3.28
C HIS A 287 3.83 11.14 1.80
N ARG A 288 4.48 11.92 0.92
CA ARG A 288 4.29 11.86 -0.54
C ARG A 288 5.56 11.53 -1.32
N PHE A 289 6.48 10.80 -0.68
CA PHE A 289 7.73 10.36 -1.31
C PHE A 289 7.55 9.12 -2.19
N SER A 290 6.38 8.48 -2.19
CA SER A 290 6.12 7.31 -3.03
C SER A 290 6.36 7.64 -4.51
N PRO A 291 7.08 6.79 -5.26
CA PRO A 291 7.30 7.01 -6.70
C PRO A 291 6.03 6.95 -7.53
N THR A 292 4.93 6.44 -6.98
CA THR A 292 3.59 6.44 -7.60
C THR A 292 2.88 7.80 -7.51
N GLY A 293 3.39 8.73 -6.68
CA GLY A 293 2.78 10.05 -6.45
C GLY A 293 1.62 10.07 -5.43
N PHE A 294 1.15 8.90 -5.00
CA PHE A 294 0.18 8.77 -3.91
C PHE A 294 0.79 9.14 -2.56
N TYR A 295 -0.06 9.57 -1.63
CA TYR A 295 0.32 9.62 -0.23
C TYR A 295 0.49 8.22 0.33
N SER A 296 1.31 8.07 1.36
CA SER A 296 1.50 6.79 2.03
C SER A 296 1.80 6.96 3.52
N SER A 297 1.29 6.06 4.35
CA SER A 297 1.51 6.04 5.80
C SER A 297 2.56 4.99 6.16
N ALA A 298 3.65 5.42 6.79
CA ALA A 298 4.78 4.59 7.17
C ALA A 298 5.42 5.07 8.48
N VAL A 299 6.15 4.18 9.14
CA VAL A 299 6.92 4.50 10.36
C VAL A 299 8.03 5.50 10.04
N ARG A 300 8.08 6.62 10.76
CA ARG A 300 9.02 7.74 10.60
C ARG A 300 10.40 7.44 11.19
N ASN A 301 11.06 6.45 10.59
CA ASN A 301 12.41 6.00 10.89
C ASN A 301 13.49 6.90 10.23
N PRO A 302 14.80 6.62 10.44
CA PRO A 302 15.88 7.36 9.79
C PRO A 302 15.79 7.43 8.26
N PHE A 303 15.35 6.36 7.59
CA PHE A 303 15.13 6.34 6.15
C PHE A 303 14.13 7.42 5.69
N LEU A 304 12.93 7.50 6.28
CA LEU A 304 11.96 8.55 5.93
C LEU A 304 12.45 9.95 6.30
N ARG A 305 13.16 10.10 7.43
CA ARG A 305 13.75 11.39 7.83
C ARG A 305 14.82 11.85 6.83
N ASN A 306 15.56 10.92 6.23
CA ASN A 306 16.49 11.24 5.15
C ASN A 306 15.75 11.80 3.92
N LEU A 307 14.61 11.21 3.53
CA LEU A 307 13.79 11.69 2.40
C LEU A 307 13.16 13.07 2.68
N GLU A 308 12.71 13.31 3.91
CA GLU A 308 12.27 14.65 4.36
C GLU A 308 13.41 15.66 4.21
N ALA A 309 14.56 15.37 4.82
CA ALA A 309 15.71 16.27 4.79
C ALA A 309 16.24 16.48 3.36
N ARG A 310 16.17 15.47 2.50
CA ARG A 310 16.51 15.56 1.08
C ARG A 310 15.59 16.53 0.34
N SER A 311 14.30 16.49 0.64
CA SER A 311 13.31 17.41 0.08
C SER A 311 13.47 18.84 0.61
N ASP A 312 13.90 19.00 1.87
CA ASP A 312 14.18 20.32 2.47
C ASP A 312 15.42 20.98 1.87
N ARG A 313 16.42 20.20 1.45
CA ARG A 313 17.62 20.67 0.75
C ARG A 313 17.38 20.94 -0.73
N GLN A 314 16.28 21.62 -1.04
CA GLN A 314 15.85 21.92 -2.41
C GLN A 314 15.82 23.43 -2.68
N ILE A 315 16.19 23.83 -3.91
CA ILE A 315 16.02 25.19 -4.42
C ILE A 315 15.41 25.20 -5.83
N PRO A 316 14.55 26.17 -6.17
CA PRO A 316 14.12 26.41 -7.55
C PRO A 316 15.29 26.94 -8.39
N TYR A 317 15.27 26.69 -9.70
CA TYR A 317 16.22 27.30 -10.64
C TYR A 317 15.58 27.62 -11.99
N SER A 318 16.21 28.50 -12.76
CA SER A 318 15.90 28.72 -14.18
C SER A 318 17.12 28.49 -15.05
N LYS A 319 16.88 28.16 -16.33
CA LYS A 319 17.95 27.92 -17.32
C LYS A 319 18.68 29.19 -17.75
N VAL A 320 18.02 30.34 -17.59
CA VAL A 320 18.50 31.67 -17.94
C VAL A 320 18.20 32.61 -16.77
N ALA A 321 18.89 33.75 -16.72
CA ALA A 321 18.55 34.82 -15.80
C ALA A 321 17.12 35.29 -16.08
N ALA A 322 16.22 35.17 -15.10
CA ALA A 322 14.81 35.50 -15.27
C ALA A 322 14.14 35.78 -13.92
N GLY A 323 13.34 36.85 -13.85
CA GLY A 323 12.66 37.24 -12.62
C GLY A 323 13.65 37.46 -11.47
N GLU A 324 13.43 36.76 -10.35
CA GLU A 324 14.29 36.83 -9.16
C GLU A 324 15.55 35.96 -9.26
N HIS A 325 15.63 35.08 -10.27
CA HIS A 325 16.81 34.23 -10.52
C HIS A 325 17.91 35.03 -11.22
N THR A 326 18.66 35.78 -10.41
CA THR A 326 19.61 36.81 -10.86
C THR A 326 21.08 36.40 -10.73
N VAL A 327 21.37 35.32 -10.02
CA VAL A 327 22.75 34.84 -9.81
C VAL A 327 22.92 33.41 -10.29
N GLN A 328 24.11 33.07 -10.78
CA GLN A 328 24.44 31.70 -11.17
C GLN A 328 24.76 30.86 -9.94
N LEU A 329 24.22 29.64 -9.92
CA LEU A 329 24.57 28.62 -8.94
C LEU A 329 26.00 28.13 -9.21
N ASP A 330 26.88 28.27 -8.22
CA ASP A 330 28.31 27.97 -8.35
C ASP A 330 28.76 26.72 -7.58
N VAL A 331 27.83 26.04 -6.92
CA VAL A 331 28.07 24.84 -6.12
C VAL A 331 27.10 23.70 -6.50
N GLY A 332 27.55 22.46 -6.36
CA GLY A 332 26.74 21.25 -6.55
C GLY A 332 26.38 20.88 -8.00
N VAL A 333 26.48 21.80 -8.95
CA VAL A 333 26.11 21.57 -10.35
C VAL A 333 27.27 21.80 -11.31
N LYS A 334 27.18 21.23 -12.51
CA LYS A 334 28.11 21.49 -13.62
C LYS A 334 27.40 22.28 -14.72
N GLY A 335 27.97 23.41 -15.15
CA GLY A 335 27.45 24.23 -16.25
C GLY A 335 26.98 25.62 -15.80
N LYS A 336 26.61 26.47 -16.77
CA LYS A 336 26.24 27.89 -16.55
C LYS A 336 24.73 28.19 -16.65
N ASN A 337 23.91 27.15 -16.77
CA ASN A 337 22.47 27.26 -17.03
C ASN A 337 21.64 27.05 -15.75
N PHE A 338 22.17 27.46 -14.61
CA PHE A 338 21.51 27.31 -13.31
C PHE A 338 21.48 28.68 -12.65
N TRP A 339 20.36 29.38 -12.80
CA TRP A 339 20.12 30.68 -12.21
C TRP A 339 19.16 30.52 -11.05
N VAL A 340 19.50 31.12 -9.91
CA VAL A 340 18.78 30.99 -8.64
C VAL A 340 18.67 32.36 -7.97
N THR A 341 17.88 32.48 -6.91
CA THR A 341 17.88 33.71 -6.11
C THR A 341 19.18 33.81 -5.29
N PRO A 342 19.63 35.02 -4.90
CA PRO A 342 20.77 35.17 -4.00
C PRO A 342 20.60 34.43 -2.66
N ALA A 343 19.38 34.35 -2.13
CA ALA A 343 19.07 33.63 -0.91
C ALA A 343 19.24 32.11 -1.09
N ASP A 344 18.77 31.56 -2.22
CA ASP A 344 18.94 30.14 -2.56
C ASP A 344 20.40 29.76 -2.77
N LEU A 345 21.20 30.64 -3.40
CA LEU A 345 22.64 30.46 -3.53
C LEU A 345 23.33 30.36 -2.16
N ALA A 346 22.95 31.22 -1.21
CA ALA A 346 23.48 31.17 0.14
C ALA A 346 23.11 29.86 0.85
N ARG A 347 21.86 29.39 0.72
CA ARG A 347 21.45 28.07 1.26
C ARG A 347 22.25 26.94 0.63
N ALA A 348 22.39 26.94 -0.69
CA ALA A 348 23.16 25.93 -1.43
C ALA A 348 24.61 25.85 -0.96
N ARG A 349 25.29 27.00 -0.79
CA ARG A 349 26.68 27.05 -0.29
C ARG A 349 26.78 26.54 1.15
N THR A 350 25.79 26.80 2.00
CA THR A 350 25.73 26.24 3.36
C THR A 350 25.63 24.71 3.33
N TRP A 351 24.74 24.14 2.52
CA TRP A 351 24.62 22.68 2.38
C TRP A 351 25.86 22.05 1.76
N PHE A 352 26.46 22.71 0.77
CA PHE A 352 27.72 22.29 0.16
C PHE A 352 28.85 22.22 1.20
N GLY A 353 28.98 23.24 2.05
CA GLY A 353 29.94 23.25 3.16
C GLY A 353 29.68 22.17 4.22
N ALA A 354 28.43 21.71 4.34
CA ALA A 354 28.04 20.59 5.21
C ALA A 354 28.20 19.20 4.55
N GLY A 355 28.79 19.11 3.36
CA GLY A 355 29.09 17.85 2.67
C GLY A 355 28.02 17.37 1.68
N PHE A 356 26.94 18.14 1.45
CA PHE A 356 25.94 17.87 0.41
C PHE A 356 26.38 18.48 -0.91
N THR A 357 27.46 17.94 -1.49
CA THR A 357 28.19 18.56 -2.60
C THR A 357 27.63 18.22 -3.98
N GLU A 358 26.58 17.42 -4.07
CA GLU A 358 26.03 16.94 -5.35
C GLU A 358 24.60 17.44 -5.57
N GLY A 359 24.41 18.20 -6.64
CA GLY A 359 23.12 18.70 -7.09
C GLY A 359 22.43 17.75 -8.07
N LEU A 360 21.20 17.34 -7.76
CA LEU A 360 20.35 16.53 -8.63
C LEU A 360 19.09 17.29 -9.03
N ARG A 361 18.83 17.36 -10.34
CA ARG A 361 17.62 18.01 -10.88
C ARG A 361 16.39 17.17 -10.58
N THR A 362 15.28 17.83 -10.33
CA THR A 362 13.96 17.22 -10.17
C THR A 362 13.07 17.51 -11.41
N PRO A 363 11.90 16.89 -11.52
CA PRO A 363 10.91 17.20 -12.55
C PRO A 363 10.27 18.60 -12.43
N ASP A 364 10.38 19.25 -11.27
CA ASP A 364 9.67 20.49 -10.95
C ASP A 364 10.56 21.74 -11.10
N ASP A 365 11.56 21.67 -11.99
CA ASP A 365 12.56 22.74 -12.18
C ASP A 365 13.25 23.18 -10.87
N THR A 366 13.52 22.19 -10.01
CA THR A 366 14.30 22.39 -8.77
C THR A 366 15.55 21.51 -8.75
N ILE A 367 16.44 21.80 -7.81
CA ILE A 367 17.67 21.04 -7.55
C ILE A 367 17.69 20.67 -6.08
N ILE A 368 17.91 19.39 -5.79
CA ILE A 368 18.21 18.92 -4.43
C ILE A 368 19.71 18.74 -4.24
N PHE A 369 20.17 18.91 -2.99
CA PHE A 369 21.58 18.71 -2.61
C PHE A 369 21.72 17.46 -1.75
N VAL A 370 22.56 16.54 -2.21
CA VAL A 370 22.84 15.24 -1.58
C VAL A 370 24.34 15.03 -1.39
N SER A 371 24.72 14.05 -0.57
CA SER A 371 26.12 13.65 -0.47
C SER A 371 26.56 12.84 -1.70
N PRO A 372 27.87 12.74 -1.99
CA PRO A 372 28.37 11.85 -3.05
C PRO A 372 27.91 10.41 -2.91
N ALA A 373 27.92 9.86 -1.69
CA ALA A 373 27.45 8.49 -1.43
C ALA A 373 25.96 8.32 -1.74
N GLU A 374 25.12 9.27 -1.30
CA GLU A 374 23.68 9.25 -1.54
C GLU A 374 23.35 9.35 -3.04
N ARG A 375 24.08 10.19 -3.79
CA ARG A 375 23.97 10.27 -5.25
C ARG A 375 24.22 8.92 -5.93
N GLU A 376 25.27 8.21 -5.53
CA GLU A 376 25.63 6.93 -6.14
C GLU A 376 24.57 5.86 -5.83
N VAL A 377 24.01 5.84 -4.61
CA VAL A 377 22.87 4.97 -4.26
C VAL A 377 21.65 5.28 -5.13
N ILE A 378 21.25 6.55 -5.25
CA ILE A 378 20.10 6.96 -6.08
C ILE A 378 20.28 6.50 -7.53
N ARG A 379 21.46 6.74 -8.11
CA ARG A 379 21.76 6.37 -9.49
C ARG A 379 21.77 4.87 -9.71
N LYS A 380 22.35 4.12 -8.77
CA LYS A 380 22.36 2.66 -8.80
C LYS A 380 20.94 2.13 -8.78
N ASP A 381 20.11 2.59 -7.84
CA ASP A 381 18.73 2.14 -7.71
C ASP A 381 17.88 2.49 -8.96
N GLN A 382 18.15 3.63 -9.61
CA GLN A 382 17.53 3.98 -10.89
C GLN A 382 17.99 3.08 -12.05
N ALA A 383 19.28 2.73 -12.09
CA ALA A 383 19.84 1.85 -13.11
C ALA A 383 19.30 0.42 -12.98
N ASP A 384 19.23 -0.08 -11.75
CA ASP A 384 18.78 -1.43 -11.40
C ASP A 384 17.26 -1.60 -11.44
N CYS A 385 16.52 -0.58 -11.89
CA CYS A 385 15.06 -0.63 -11.99
C CYS A 385 14.57 -1.89 -12.75
N MET A 386 13.55 -2.52 -12.18
CA MET A 386 12.89 -3.76 -12.65
C MET A 386 11.48 -3.49 -13.19
N GLY A 387 11.04 -2.23 -13.24
CA GLY A 387 9.72 -1.88 -13.77
C GLY A 387 8.54 -2.32 -12.90
N CYS A 388 8.67 -2.29 -11.58
CA CYS A 388 7.63 -2.77 -10.65
C CYS A 388 6.34 -1.94 -10.62
N LEU A 389 6.31 -0.75 -11.25
CA LEU A 389 5.16 0.16 -11.26
C LEU A 389 4.71 0.44 -12.69
N SER A 390 3.42 0.66 -12.87
CA SER A 390 2.79 1.13 -14.12
C SER A 390 3.35 2.50 -14.56
N HIS A 391 3.66 3.35 -13.58
CA HIS A 391 4.28 4.65 -13.74
C HIS A 391 5.16 4.97 -12.51
N CYS A 392 6.46 5.11 -12.73
CA CYS A 392 7.45 5.31 -11.67
C CYS A 392 8.12 6.68 -11.81
N GLY A 393 7.82 7.60 -10.89
CA GLY A 393 8.49 8.89 -10.81
C GLY A 393 9.98 8.80 -10.48
N PHE A 394 10.41 7.78 -9.71
CA PHE A 394 11.81 7.64 -9.30
C PHE A 394 12.74 7.18 -10.42
N SER A 395 12.28 6.36 -11.37
CA SER A 395 13.11 5.80 -12.44
C SER A 395 12.72 6.24 -13.85
N SER A 396 11.69 7.09 -13.97
CA SER A 396 11.05 7.48 -15.24
C SER A 396 10.55 6.31 -16.08
N TRP A 397 10.20 5.20 -15.43
CA TRP A 397 9.66 4.01 -16.10
C TRP A 397 8.14 4.08 -16.20
N LYS A 398 7.58 3.56 -17.29
CA LYS A 398 6.17 3.13 -17.36
C LYS A 398 6.09 1.74 -18.01
N ASP A 399 5.04 0.98 -17.76
CA ASP A 399 4.91 -0.41 -18.23
C ASP A 399 4.29 -0.57 -19.64
N HIS A 400 4.10 0.53 -20.36
CA HIS A 400 3.43 0.56 -21.67
C HIS A 400 4.16 1.47 -22.67
N ASP A 401 3.72 1.46 -23.93
CA ASP A 401 4.26 2.21 -25.07
C ASP A 401 5.79 2.08 -25.24
N ASP A 402 6.52 3.17 -25.03
CA ASP A 402 7.96 3.34 -25.16
C ASP A 402 8.70 3.16 -23.81
N TYR A 403 8.00 2.72 -22.76
CA TYR A 403 8.53 2.43 -21.43
C TYR A 403 9.19 3.63 -20.70
N SER A 404 8.89 4.85 -21.14
CA SER A 404 9.38 6.09 -20.54
C SER A 404 8.22 7.00 -20.12
N THR A 405 8.31 7.63 -18.96
CA THR A 405 7.32 8.64 -18.56
C THR A 405 7.47 9.95 -19.32
N GLY A 406 8.55 10.14 -20.08
CA GLY A 406 8.93 11.40 -20.72
C GLY A 406 9.34 12.50 -19.73
N ARG A 407 9.34 12.21 -18.43
CA ARG A 407 9.77 13.12 -17.36
C ARG A 407 11.14 12.74 -16.83
N LEU A 408 11.84 13.71 -16.24
CA LEU A 408 13.04 13.42 -15.47
C LEU A 408 12.71 12.48 -14.30
N ALA A 409 13.69 11.68 -13.91
CA ALA A 409 13.58 10.86 -12.72
C ALA A 409 13.60 11.78 -11.49
N ASP A 410 12.76 11.50 -10.49
CA ASP A 410 12.64 12.31 -9.30
C ASP A 410 13.52 11.75 -8.16
N PRO A 411 14.68 12.37 -7.88
CA PRO A 411 15.60 11.87 -6.86
C PRO A 411 15.10 12.15 -5.43
N ARG A 412 13.99 12.87 -5.25
CA ARG A 412 13.33 13.06 -3.95
C ARG A 412 12.59 11.79 -3.49
N SER A 413 12.28 10.92 -4.44
CA SER A 413 11.66 9.62 -4.20
C SER A 413 12.73 8.52 -4.01
N PHE A 414 12.30 7.27 -4.06
CA PHE A 414 13.13 6.08 -3.82
C PHE A 414 12.57 4.86 -4.58
N CYS A 415 13.36 3.79 -4.64
CA CYS A 415 12.90 2.51 -5.17
C CYS A 415 12.05 1.78 -4.12
N ILE A 416 10.73 1.92 -4.20
CA ILE A 416 9.79 1.35 -3.23
C ILE A 416 9.85 -0.18 -3.14
N GLN A 417 9.99 -0.87 -4.28
CA GLN A 417 10.08 -2.32 -4.29
C GLN A 417 11.32 -2.80 -3.56
N LYS A 418 12.48 -2.16 -3.80
CA LYS A 418 13.75 -2.54 -3.14
C LYS A 418 13.60 -2.45 -1.64
N THR A 419 13.10 -1.32 -1.15
CA THR A 419 13.02 -1.07 0.29
C THR A 419 12.03 -2.00 0.99
N LEU A 420 10.90 -2.29 0.34
CA LEU A 420 9.88 -3.18 0.92
C LEU A 420 10.33 -4.64 0.87
N GLN A 421 10.97 -5.08 -0.23
CA GLN A 421 11.52 -6.44 -0.33
C GLN A 421 12.64 -6.64 0.70
N ASP A 422 13.54 -5.67 0.85
CA ASP A 422 14.65 -5.79 1.81
C ASP A 422 14.14 -5.91 3.25
N VAL A 423 13.24 -5.02 3.68
CA VAL A 423 12.72 -5.07 5.06
C VAL A 423 11.86 -6.29 5.35
N ALA A 424 11.09 -6.78 4.37
CA ALA A 424 10.30 -7.99 4.54
C ALA A 424 11.17 -9.24 4.69
N HIS A 425 12.41 -9.21 4.19
CA HIS A 425 13.36 -10.31 4.24
C HIS A 425 14.49 -10.10 5.26
N GLY A 426 14.32 -9.19 6.23
CA GLY A 426 15.22 -9.02 7.36
C GLY A 426 16.27 -7.93 7.21
N GLY A 427 16.15 -7.08 6.19
CA GLY A 427 16.98 -5.88 6.02
C GLY A 427 16.81 -4.86 7.17
N PRO A 428 17.74 -3.91 7.33
CA PRO A 428 17.73 -2.96 8.42
C PRO A 428 16.48 -2.07 8.42
N LEU A 429 15.84 -1.94 9.58
CA LEU A 429 14.61 -1.16 9.72
C LEU A 429 14.83 0.34 9.55
N ASP A 430 16.02 0.84 9.82
CA ASP A 430 16.41 2.24 9.73
C ASP A 430 16.80 2.66 8.31
N GLU A 431 17.04 1.71 7.41
CA GLU A 431 17.41 1.93 6.00
C GLU A 431 16.26 1.70 5.01
N ASN A 432 15.11 1.23 5.49
CA ASN A 432 14.01 0.79 4.63
C ASN A 432 12.66 1.44 4.96
N LEU A 433 11.73 1.39 4.01
CA LEU A 433 10.35 1.83 4.22
C LEU A 433 9.57 0.79 5.02
N ILE A 434 8.89 1.22 6.08
CA ILE A 434 8.08 0.34 6.93
C ILE A 434 6.64 0.84 6.94
N PHE A 435 5.75 0.16 6.22
CA PHE A 435 4.33 0.54 6.23
C PHE A 435 3.64 0.17 7.53
N ALA A 436 2.85 1.11 8.04
CA ALA A 436 1.95 0.91 9.17
C ALA A 436 0.87 2.00 9.14
N GLY A 437 -0.33 1.68 9.63
CA GLY A 437 -1.41 2.65 9.79
C GLY A 437 -1.23 3.47 11.06
N HIS A 438 -1.91 4.61 11.14
CA HIS A 438 -1.71 5.58 12.22
C HIS A 438 -2.01 5.05 13.64
N SER A 439 -2.77 3.95 13.75
CA SER A 439 -3.05 3.28 15.03
C SER A 439 -1.92 2.36 15.52
N ALA A 440 -0.79 2.26 14.82
CA ALA A 440 0.30 1.34 15.18
C ALA A 440 0.87 1.54 16.59
N TYR A 441 0.87 2.79 17.10
CA TYR A 441 1.30 3.09 18.48
C TYR A 441 0.51 2.29 19.54
N ARG A 442 -0.69 1.81 19.19
CA ARG A 442 -1.52 1.02 20.10
C ARG A 442 -0.95 -0.35 20.41
N PHE A 443 0.00 -0.88 19.64
CA PHE A 443 0.72 -2.09 20.04
C PHE A 443 1.44 -1.94 21.38
N LYS A 444 1.92 -0.72 21.70
CA LYS A 444 2.56 -0.41 22.98
C LYS A 444 1.56 -0.32 24.15
N GLN A 445 0.28 -0.06 23.85
CA GLN A 445 -0.74 0.30 24.85
C GLN A 445 -1.77 -0.81 25.07
N ASP A 446 -2.05 -1.63 24.05
CA ASP A 446 -3.07 -2.66 24.10
C ASP A 446 -2.61 -3.83 24.98
N PRO A 447 -3.34 -4.15 26.06
CA PRO A 447 -2.96 -5.21 27.01
C PRO A 447 -2.75 -6.58 26.38
N LEU A 448 -3.37 -6.87 25.22
CA LEU A 448 -3.14 -8.11 24.48
C LEU A 448 -1.65 -8.32 24.21
N TYR A 449 -0.91 -7.25 23.92
CA TYR A 449 0.49 -7.30 23.53
C TYR A 449 1.47 -7.09 24.69
N SER A 450 0.96 -7.01 25.92
CA SER A 450 1.78 -6.84 27.12
C SER A 450 2.73 -8.03 27.33
N ASN A 451 3.82 -7.81 28.05
CA ASN A 451 4.87 -8.82 28.31
C ASN A 451 5.44 -9.45 27.02
N ASN A 452 5.51 -8.67 25.93
CA ASN A 452 5.93 -9.12 24.61
C ASN A 452 5.13 -10.30 24.05
N PHE A 453 3.87 -10.46 24.48
CA PHE A 453 3.01 -11.50 23.93
C PHE A 453 2.70 -11.21 22.46
N THR A 454 2.88 -12.22 21.62
CA THR A 454 2.49 -12.22 20.21
C THR A 454 1.36 -13.23 20.06
N PRO A 455 0.10 -12.81 19.83
CA PRO A 455 -1.01 -13.74 19.69
C PRO A 455 -0.92 -14.53 18.38
N THR A 456 -1.51 -15.73 18.34
CA THR A 456 -1.88 -16.35 17.07
C THR A 456 -2.98 -15.53 16.39
N VAL A 457 -3.15 -15.68 15.07
CA VAL A 457 -4.26 -15.06 14.34
C VAL A 457 -5.60 -15.47 14.95
N LYS A 458 -5.75 -16.74 15.35
CA LYS A 458 -6.97 -17.19 16.02
C LYS A 458 -7.23 -16.42 17.32
N GLN A 459 -6.22 -16.28 18.18
CA GLN A 459 -6.35 -15.52 19.43
C GLN A 459 -6.70 -14.05 19.17
N LEU A 460 -6.09 -13.44 18.15
CA LEU A 460 -6.41 -12.07 17.76
C LEU A 460 -7.86 -11.93 17.26
N VAL A 461 -8.33 -12.83 16.37
CA VAL A 461 -9.72 -12.81 15.88
C VAL A 461 -10.70 -13.05 17.03
N ASP A 462 -10.45 -14.03 17.90
CA ASP A 462 -11.27 -14.28 19.08
C ASP A 462 -11.36 -13.03 19.98
N ARG A 463 -10.25 -12.28 20.11
CA ARG A 463 -10.20 -11.04 20.90
C ARG A 463 -10.99 -9.91 20.24
N ILE A 464 -10.84 -9.71 18.93
CA ILE A 464 -11.63 -8.76 18.13
C ILE A 464 -13.12 -9.03 18.28
N LEU A 465 -13.51 -10.30 18.25
CA LEU A 465 -14.90 -10.71 18.45
C LEU A 465 -15.42 -10.39 19.85
N THR A 466 -14.60 -10.07 20.85
CA THR A 466 -15.10 -9.57 22.15
C THR A 466 -15.36 -8.06 22.17
N GLY A 467 -14.98 -7.35 21.11
CA GLY A 467 -15.00 -5.88 21.02
C GLY A 467 -13.61 -5.25 21.14
N ASP A 468 -12.59 -6.07 21.39
CA ASP A 468 -11.27 -5.65 21.90
C ASP A 468 -10.10 -6.02 21.01
#